data_AF-A0A1F3BQ76-F1
#
_entry.id   AF-A0A1F3BQ76-F1
#
_cell.length_a   1.000
_cell.length_b   1.000
_cell.length_c   1.000
_cell.angle_alpha   90.00
_cell.angle_beta   90.00
_cell.angle_gamma   90.00
#
_symmetry.space_group_name_H-M   'P 1'
#
loop_
_entity.id
_entity.type
_entity.pdbx_description
1 polymer ?
#
loop_
_entity_poly.entity_id
_entity_poly.type
_entity_poly.pdbx_seq_one_letter_code
_entity_poly.pdbx_strand_id
1 'polypeptide(L)'
;MSGEVSVSQIKKAYRQMAKIYHPDINKSPNAHELFLLINEAYIFLINYKAGKYNEPKPNANKNDDFSYEEWIKKEKARAKAKAAYHAKQKYEVFINSKTYKSAMLVNVFSDYVFLSLALIMIIVPFVMLFERGLDTKSPLTTIIVMFFSILVGSVMTFFIVRYNNFMWKKIKYLSNKLFKKNYVS
;
A
#
# COMPACT_ATOMS: atom_id res chain seq x y z
N MET A 1 18.15 -16.14 43.95
CA MET A 1 17.83 -17.57 43.82
C MET A 1 17.35 -17.84 42.40
N SER A 2 18.25 -18.16 41.48
CA SER A 2 17.89 -18.60 40.13
C SER A 2 17.60 -20.10 40.17
N GLY A 3 16.39 -20.47 40.60
CA GLY A 3 15.95 -21.86 40.55
C GLY A 3 15.93 -22.33 39.11
N GLU A 4 16.47 -23.52 38.83
CA GLU A 4 16.42 -24.10 37.50
C GLU A 4 14.97 -24.18 37.01
N VAL A 5 14.66 -23.43 35.95
CA VAL A 5 13.33 -23.46 35.35
C VAL A 5 13.15 -24.77 34.57
N SER A 6 12.11 -25.52 34.92
CA SER A 6 11.75 -26.77 34.24
C SER A 6 10.94 -26.54 32.96
N VAL A 7 10.95 -27.49 32.03
CA VAL A 7 10.21 -27.41 30.75
C VAL A 7 8.70 -27.27 30.97
N SER A 8 8.16 -27.88 32.04
CA SER A 8 6.74 -27.79 32.39
C SER A 8 6.35 -26.36 32.80
N GLN A 9 7.22 -25.66 33.52
CA GLN A 9 7.03 -24.25 33.91
C GLN A 9 7.06 -23.33 32.69
N ILE A 10 8.00 -23.53 31.76
CA ILE A 10 8.08 -22.77 30.50
C ILE A 10 6.77 -22.93 29.70
N LYS A 11 6.29 -24.17 29.53
CA LYS A 11 5.03 -24.45 28.83
C LYS A 11 3.82 -23.83 29.54
N LYS A 12 3.80 -23.84 30.87
CA LYS A 12 2.69 -23.24 31.65
C LYS A 12 2.66 -21.72 31.48
N ALA A 13 3.80 -21.04 31.60
CA ALA A 13 3.92 -19.61 31.41
C ALA A 13 3.54 -19.19 29.97
N TYR A 14 4.01 -19.95 28.97
CA TYR A 14 3.65 -19.72 27.57
C TYR A 14 2.12 -19.79 27.37
N ARG A 15 1.44 -20.83 27.86
CA ARG A 15 -0.02 -20.96 27.72
C ARG A 15 -0.79 -19.80 28.36
N GLN A 16 -0.33 -19.31 29.52
CA GLN A 16 -0.94 -18.17 30.20
C GLN A 16 -0.80 -16.89 29.36
N MET A 17 0.42 -16.60 28.90
CA MET A 17 0.69 -15.41 28.09
C MET A 17 0.02 -15.47 26.72
N ALA A 18 0.04 -16.64 26.06
CA ALA A 18 -0.63 -16.86 24.78
C ALA A 18 -2.15 -16.61 24.86
N LYS A 19 -2.80 -16.97 25.97
CA LYS A 19 -4.24 -16.71 26.18
C LYS A 19 -4.53 -15.22 26.38
N ILE A 20 -3.64 -14.49 27.06
CA ILE A 20 -3.79 -13.05 27.33
C ILE A 20 -3.55 -12.21 26.07
N TYR A 21 -2.59 -12.61 25.23
CA TYR A 21 -2.17 -11.84 24.06
C TYR A 21 -2.69 -12.41 22.73
N HIS A 22 -3.57 -13.43 22.75
CA HIS A 22 -4.13 -13.99 21.53
C HIS A 22 -4.84 -12.91 20.71
N PRO A 23 -4.59 -12.77 19.39
CA PRO A 23 -5.18 -11.70 18.57
C PRO A 23 -6.72 -11.73 18.54
N ASP A 24 -7.33 -12.91 18.72
CA ASP A 24 -8.79 -13.03 18.75
C ASP A 24 -9.41 -12.55 20.08
N ILE A 25 -8.65 -12.57 21.18
CA ILE A 25 -9.13 -12.19 22.52
C ILE A 25 -8.72 -10.75 22.83
N ASN A 26 -7.49 -10.39 22.49
CA ASN A 26 -6.90 -9.09 22.76
C ASN A 26 -6.88 -8.23 21.50
N LYS A 27 -7.79 -7.24 21.46
CA LYS A 27 -7.94 -6.32 20.32
C LYS A 27 -6.97 -5.13 20.36
N SER A 28 -6.01 -5.12 21.28
CA SER A 28 -4.97 -4.10 21.29
C SER A 28 -4.16 -4.15 19.99
N PRO A 29 -3.81 -3.01 19.38
CA PRO A 29 -3.02 -2.99 18.14
C PRO A 29 -1.67 -3.71 18.28
N ASN A 30 -1.13 -3.83 19.50
CA ASN A 30 0.15 -4.49 19.77
C ASN A 30 0.01 -5.97 20.17
N ALA A 31 -1.21 -6.50 20.29
CA ALA A 31 -1.42 -7.88 20.77
C ALA A 31 -0.77 -8.91 19.84
N HIS A 32 -0.84 -8.69 18.52
CA HIS A 32 -0.23 -9.56 17.52
C HIS A 32 1.29 -9.63 17.64
N GLU A 33 1.96 -8.48 17.80
CA GLU A 33 3.42 -8.42 17.96
C GLU A 33 3.89 -9.06 19.27
N LEU A 34 3.18 -8.77 20.37
CA LEU A 34 3.46 -9.38 21.67
C LEU A 34 3.30 -10.90 21.64
N PHE A 35 2.24 -11.40 21.00
CA PHE A 35 2.02 -12.84 20.83
C PHE A 35 3.15 -13.51 20.04
N LEU A 36 3.59 -12.88 18.94
CA LEU A 36 4.71 -13.38 18.14
C LEU A 36 5.99 -13.46 18.97
N LEU A 37 6.31 -12.40 19.72
CA LEU A 37 7.50 -12.34 20.58
C LEU A 37 7.48 -13.44 21.66
N ILE A 38 6.33 -13.65 22.31
CA ILE A 38 6.14 -14.71 23.32
C ILE A 38 6.36 -16.09 22.69
N ASN A 39 5.90 -16.30 21.46
CA ASN A 39 6.06 -17.56 20.74
C ASN A 39 7.52 -17.83 20.36
N GLU A 40 8.24 -16.82 19.88
CA GLU A 40 9.67 -16.92 19.56
C GLU A 40 10.51 -17.24 20.82
N ALA A 41 10.24 -16.53 21.92
CA ALA A 41 10.91 -16.78 23.21
C ALA A 41 10.65 -18.21 23.71
N TYR A 42 9.41 -18.70 23.59
CA TYR A 42 9.07 -20.08 23.95
C TYR A 42 9.85 -21.11 23.13
N ILE A 43 9.88 -20.97 21.79
CA ILE A 43 10.61 -21.88 20.90
C ILE A 43 12.10 -21.89 21.25
N PHE A 44 12.69 -20.71 21.47
CA PHE A 44 14.09 -20.57 21.86
C PHE A 44 14.38 -21.30 23.18
N LEU A 45 13.60 -21.05 24.23
CA LEU A 45 13.80 -21.65 25.55
C LEU A 45 13.63 -23.18 25.53
N ILE A 46 12.67 -23.70 24.76
CA ILE A 46 12.49 -25.15 24.58
C ILE A 46 13.68 -25.77 23.86
N ASN A 47 14.14 -25.17 22.76
CA ASN A 47 15.28 -25.69 22.01
C ASN A 47 16.59 -25.59 22.82
N TYR A 48 16.76 -24.52 23.60
CA TYR A 48 17.88 -24.36 24.54
C TYR A 48 17.90 -25.46 25.60
N LYS A 49 16.76 -25.72 26.26
CA LYS A 49 16.64 -26.82 27.23
C LYS A 49 16.76 -28.21 26.61
N ALA A 50 16.38 -28.37 25.34
CA ALA A 50 16.52 -29.62 24.59
C ALA A 50 17.97 -29.89 24.12
N GLY A 51 18.94 -29.02 24.44
CA GLY A 51 20.35 -29.22 24.10
C GLY A 51 20.68 -29.00 22.62
N LYS A 52 19.72 -28.59 21.78
CA LYS A 52 19.92 -28.39 20.33
C LYS A 52 20.97 -27.35 19.95
N TYR A 53 21.34 -26.47 20.89
CA TYR A 53 22.37 -25.46 20.69
C TYR A 53 23.72 -25.83 21.31
N ASN A 54 23.80 -26.94 22.07
CA ASN A 54 25.01 -27.40 22.74
C ASN A 54 25.76 -28.47 21.93
N GLU A 55 25.23 -28.89 20.79
CA GLU A 55 25.87 -29.87 19.92
C GLU A 55 26.88 -29.15 18.99
N PRO A 56 28.19 -29.44 19.08
CA PRO A 56 29.11 -29.07 18.03
C PRO A 56 28.64 -29.76 16.74
N LYS A 57 28.39 -28.96 15.69
CA LYS A 57 27.89 -29.46 14.40
C LYS A 57 28.72 -30.69 13.97
N PRO A 58 28.09 -31.85 13.68
CA PRO A 58 28.83 -33.04 13.28
C PRO A 58 29.67 -32.69 12.06
N ASN A 59 30.97 -32.97 12.16
CA ASN A 59 32.03 -32.65 11.21
C ASN A 59 31.49 -32.32 9.81
N ALA A 60 31.38 -31.02 9.51
CA ALA A 60 31.30 -30.56 8.13
C ALA A 60 32.54 -31.12 7.44
N ASN A 61 32.30 -31.98 6.46
CA ASN A 61 33.33 -32.70 5.74
C ASN A 61 34.35 -31.67 5.20
N LYS A 62 35.63 -31.80 5.56
CA LYS A 62 36.69 -30.82 5.20
C LYS A 62 36.97 -30.72 3.69
N ASN A 63 36.22 -31.46 2.87
CA ASN A 63 36.32 -31.50 1.42
C ASN A 63 35.12 -30.87 0.71
N ASP A 64 34.15 -30.32 1.44
CA ASP A 64 33.20 -29.40 0.82
C ASP A 64 33.95 -28.09 0.58
N ASP A 65 34.21 -27.78 -0.68
CA ASP A 65 34.59 -26.45 -1.16
C ASP A 65 33.43 -25.47 -0.88
N PHE A 66 33.16 -25.25 0.40
CA PHE A 66 32.18 -24.32 0.90
C PHE A 66 32.78 -22.93 0.72
N SER A 67 32.66 -22.41 -0.50
CA SER A 67 33.04 -21.06 -0.82
C SER A 67 32.24 -20.11 0.07
N TYR A 68 32.93 -19.49 1.03
CA TYR A 68 32.37 -18.51 1.95
C TYR A 68 31.62 -17.39 1.20
N GLU A 69 32.11 -17.03 0.02
CA GLU A 69 31.48 -16.08 -0.90
C GLU A 69 30.10 -16.54 -1.40
N GLU A 70 29.95 -17.82 -1.77
CA GLU A 70 28.65 -18.36 -2.18
C GLU A 70 27.65 -18.38 -1.02
N TRP A 71 28.12 -18.71 0.19
CA TRP A 71 27.28 -18.65 1.38
C TRP A 71 26.81 -17.21 1.66
N ILE A 72 27.71 -16.22 1.62
CA ILE A 72 27.35 -14.80 1.78
C ILE A 72 26.34 -14.39 0.72
N LYS A 73 26.56 -14.75 -0.55
CA LYS A 73 25.67 -14.41 -1.67
C LYS A 73 24.28 -15.00 -1.47
N LYS A 74 24.20 -16.28 -1.08
CA LYS A 74 22.94 -16.98 -0.81
C LYS A 74 22.21 -16.39 0.40
N GLU A 75 22.95 -16.04 1.44
CA GLU A 75 22.38 -15.46 2.66
C GLU A 75 21.88 -14.03 2.42
N LYS A 76 22.64 -13.22 1.69
CA LYS A 76 22.20 -11.89 1.23
C LYS A 76 20.97 -11.98 0.33
N ALA A 77 20.90 -12.97 -0.56
CA ALA A 77 19.73 -13.22 -1.39
C ALA A 77 18.49 -13.60 -0.56
N ARG A 78 18.64 -14.46 0.45
CA ARG A 78 17.56 -14.82 1.39
C ARG A 78 17.09 -13.63 2.23
N ALA A 79 18.02 -12.84 2.77
CA ALA A 79 17.71 -11.64 3.52
C ALA A 79 16.93 -10.64 2.65
N LYS A 80 17.37 -10.42 1.41
CA LYS A 80 16.66 -9.58 0.44
C LYS A 80 15.28 -10.14 0.08
N ALA A 81 15.15 -11.45 -0.11
CA ALA A 81 13.88 -12.10 -0.41
C ALA A 81 12.88 -11.96 0.76
N LYS A 82 13.33 -12.16 2.01
CA LYS A 82 12.52 -11.92 3.21
C LYS A 82 12.10 -10.45 3.34
N ALA A 83 13.04 -9.51 3.13
CA ALA A 83 12.74 -8.08 3.15
C ALA A 83 11.69 -7.71 2.08
N ALA A 84 11.83 -8.25 0.87
CA ALA A 84 10.86 -8.04 -0.21
C ALA A 84 9.48 -8.66 0.10
N TYR A 85 9.45 -9.83 0.73
CA TYR A 85 8.21 -10.48 1.17
C TYR A 85 7.48 -9.63 2.22
N HIS A 86 8.17 -9.19 3.27
CA HIS A 86 7.59 -8.33 4.30
C HIS A 86 7.21 -6.94 3.76
N ALA A 87 7.96 -6.38 2.80
CA ALA A 87 7.60 -5.13 2.13
C ALA A 87 6.30 -5.28 1.33
N LYS A 88 6.11 -6.40 0.61
CA LYS A 88 4.86 -6.70 -0.11
C LYS A 88 3.69 -6.86 0.85
N GLN A 89 3.84 -7.58 1.96
CA GLN A 89 2.78 -7.71 2.97
C GLN A 89 2.37 -6.36 3.56
N LYS A 90 3.34 -5.51 3.93
CA LYS A 90 3.06 -4.14 4.42
C LYS A 90 2.31 -3.32 3.38
N TYR A 91 2.70 -3.42 2.11
CA TYR A 91 2.01 -2.74 1.01
C TYR A 91 0.57 -3.23 0.83
N GLU A 92 0.33 -4.54 0.85
CA GLU A 92 -1.02 -5.13 0.70
C GLU A 92 -1.97 -4.74 1.85
N VAL A 93 -1.46 -4.70 3.08
CA VAL A 93 -2.23 -4.23 4.23
C VAL A 93 -2.53 -2.73 4.09
N PHE A 94 -1.57 -1.94 3.64
CA PHE A 94 -1.75 -0.51 3.42
C PHE A 94 -2.83 -0.21 2.37
N ILE A 95 -2.80 -0.86 1.20
CA ILE A 95 -3.83 -0.65 0.16
C ILE A 95 -5.24 -1.12 0.60
N ASN A 96 -5.32 -2.07 1.53
CA ASN A 96 -6.59 -2.56 2.06
C ASN A 96 -7.14 -1.74 3.22
N SER A 97 -6.33 -0.87 3.81
CA SER A 97 -6.75 0.04 4.88
C SER A 97 -7.86 0.99 4.43
N LYS A 98 -8.71 1.40 5.37
CA LYS A 98 -9.80 2.36 5.10
C LYS A 98 -9.28 3.71 4.63
N THR A 99 -8.15 4.16 5.16
CA THR A 99 -7.51 5.45 4.85
C THR A 99 -6.98 5.52 3.43
N TYR A 100 -6.36 4.44 2.91
CA TYR A 100 -5.93 4.40 1.52
C TYR A 100 -7.11 4.46 0.55
N LYS A 101 -8.16 3.65 0.82
CA LYS A 101 -9.38 3.64 0.00
C LYS A 101 -10.11 4.98 0.01
N SER A 102 -10.16 5.66 1.17
CA SER A 102 -10.75 7.01 1.25
C SER A 102 -9.90 8.05 0.54
N ALA A 103 -8.57 8.03 0.69
CA ALA A 103 -7.68 8.95 -0.01
C ALA A 103 -7.78 8.80 -1.54
N MET A 104 -7.85 7.55 -2.01
CA MET A 104 -8.08 7.24 -3.42
C MET A 104 -9.42 7.77 -3.92
N LEU A 105 -10.49 7.63 -3.12
CA LEU A 105 -11.81 8.17 -3.47
C LEU A 105 -11.82 9.70 -3.51
N VAL A 106 -11.16 10.36 -2.55
CA VAL A 106 -11.03 11.82 -2.51
C VAL A 106 -10.29 12.33 -3.74
N ASN A 107 -9.20 11.68 -4.15
CA ASN A 107 -8.49 12.06 -5.38
C ASN A 107 -9.41 11.97 -6.60
N VAL A 108 -10.10 10.83 -6.78
CA VAL A 108 -11.04 10.65 -7.90
C VAL A 108 -12.17 11.68 -7.87
N PHE A 109 -12.75 11.92 -6.70
CA PHE A 109 -13.79 12.92 -6.53
C PHE A 109 -13.28 14.33 -6.86
N SER A 110 -12.09 14.68 -6.37
CA SER A 110 -11.43 15.96 -6.64
C SER A 110 -11.21 16.17 -8.13
N ASP A 111 -10.81 15.13 -8.87
CA ASP A 111 -10.64 15.20 -10.33
C ASP A 111 -11.96 15.58 -11.04
N TYR A 112 -13.07 14.95 -10.66
CA TYR A 112 -14.39 15.26 -11.24
C TYR A 112 -14.86 16.66 -10.87
N VAL A 113 -14.61 17.12 -9.64
CA VAL A 113 -14.93 18.49 -9.21
C VAL A 113 -14.14 19.49 -10.06
N PHE A 114 -12.83 19.32 -10.22
CA PHE A 114 -12.02 20.22 -11.03
C PHE A 114 -12.41 20.20 -12.51
N LEU A 115 -12.76 19.04 -13.07
CA LEU A 115 -13.29 18.94 -14.43
C LEU A 115 -14.63 19.68 -14.59
N SER A 116 -15.53 19.53 -13.61
CA SER A 116 -16.81 20.25 -13.63
C SER A 116 -16.60 21.77 -13.54
N LEU A 117 -15.67 22.23 -12.71
CA LEU A 117 -15.32 23.65 -12.58
C LEU A 117 -14.71 24.19 -13.87
N ALA A 118 -13.78 23.45 -14.49
CA ALA A 118 -13.19 23.85 -15.77
C ALA A 118 -14.26 23.97 -16.87
N LEU A 119 -15.21 23.05 -16.90
CA LEU A 119 -16.32 23.07 -17.85
C LEU A 119 -17.26 24.26 -17.58
N ILE A 120 -17.57 24.57 -16.31
CA ILE A 120 -18.34 25.76 -15.93
C ILE A 120 -17.61 27.04 -16.36
N MET A 121 -16.29 27.14 -16.17
CA MET A 121 -15.51 28.31 -16.60
C MET A 121 -15.56 28.53 -18.11
N ILE A 122 -15.71 27.46 -18.90
CA ILE A 122 -15.87 27.56 -20.35
C ILE A 122 -17.32 27.93 -20.72
N ILE A 123 -18.32 27.31 -20.08
CA ILE A 123 -19.73 27.50 -20.43
C ILE A 123 -20.27 28.86 -19.99
N VAL A 124 -19.94 29.33 -18.78
CA VAL A 124 -20.52 30.56 -18.21
C VAL A 124 -20.29 31.79 -19.11
N PRO A 125 -19.08 32.07 -19.63
CA PRO A 125 -18.86 33.19 -20.55
C PRO A 125 -19.66 33.06 -21.85
N PHE A 126 -19.85 31.84 -22.36
CA PHE A 126 -20.66 31.59 -23.56
C PHE A 126 -22.15 31.85 -23.33
N VAL A 127 -22.68 31.38 -22.19
CA VAL A 127 -24.08 31.65 -21.81
C VAL A 127 -24.30 33.14 -21.60
N MET A 128 -23.38 33.83 -20.91
CA MET A 128 -23.44 35.29 -20.75
C MET A 128 -23.44 36.03 -22.08
N LEU A 129 -22.61 35.59 -23.04
CA LEU A 129 -22.57 36.18 -24.38
C LEU A 129 -23.87 35.93 -25.15
N PHE A 130 -24.46 34.74 -25.02
CA PHE A 130 -25.72 34.40 -25.70
C PHE A 130 -26.90 35.20 -25.16
N GLU A 131 -27.00 35.38 -23.85
CA GLU A 131 -28.11 36.11 -23.21
C GLU A 131 -27.98 37.63 -23.33
N ARG A 132 -26.77 38.17 -23.15
CA ARG A 132 -26.54 39.64 -23.09
C ARG A 132 -25.99 40.23 -24.38
N GLY A 133 -25.55 39.40 -25.31
CA GLY A 133 -24.83 39.84 -26.50
C GLY A 133 -23.43 40.38 -26.17
N LEU A 134 -22.75 40.92 -27.19
CA LEU A 134 -21.49 41.63 -27.00
C LEU A 134 -21.75 42.98 -26.33
N ASP A 135 -21.08 43.24 -25.21
CA ASP A 135 -21.14 44.54 -24.55
C ASP A 135 -20.61 45.63 -25.50
N THR A 136 -21.48 46.55 -25.89
CA THR A 136 -21.17 47.62 -26.86
C THR A 136 -20.21 48.65 -26.29
N LYS A 137 -20.09 48.77 -24.95
CA LYS A 137 -19.20 49.74 -24.30
C LYS A 137 -17.76 49.23 -24.22
N SER A 138 -17.58 47.92 -24.07
CA SER A 138 -16.27 47.28 -23.97
C SER A 138 -16.27 45.90 -24.62
N PRO A 139 -16.32 45.82 -25.96
CA PRO A 139 -16.37 44.53 -26.66
C PRO A 139 -15.07 43.73 -26.48
N LEU A 140 -13.92 44.42 -26.44
CA LEU A 140 -12.61 43.79 -26.26
C LEU A 140 -12.47 43.10 -24.90
N THR A 141 -13.00 43.67 -23.82
CA THR A 141 -12.88 43.06 -22.48
C THR A 141 -13.66 41.75 -22.41
N THR A 142 -14.84 41.69 -23.03
CA THR A 142 -15.65 40.48 -23.13
C THR A 142 -14.88 39.36 -23.86
N ILE A 143 -14.29 39.70 -25.01
CA ILE A 143 -13.50 38.75 -25.80
C ILE A 143 -12.26 38.26 -25.02
N ILE A 144 -11.57 39.17 -24.33
CA ILE A 144 -10.39 38.83 -23.52
C ILE A 144 -10.77 37.88 -22.37
N VAL A 145 -11.85 38.17 -21.64
CA VAL A 145 -12.33 37.30 -20.53
C VAL A 145 -12.70 35.91 -21.04
N MET A 146 -13.35 35.81 -22.20
CA MET A 146 -13.66 34.52 -22.82
C MET A 146 -12.39 33.75 -23.18
N PHE A 147 -11.42 34.40 -23.84
CA PHE A 147 -10.16 33.78 -24.21
C PHE A 147 -9.39 33.24 -23.00
N PHE A 148 -9.25 34.06 -21.94
CA PHE A 148 -8.57 33.62 -20.73
C PHE A 148 -9.32 32.50 -20.00
N SER A 149 -10.65 32.54 -19.97
CA SER A 149 -11.45 31.48 -19.35
C SER A 149 -11.28 30.13 -20.08
N ILE A 150 -11.27 30.15 -21.41
CA ILE A 150 -11.01 28.96 -22.24
C ILE A 150 -9.57 28.48 -22.05
N LEU A 151 -8.61 29.40 -22.05
CA LEU A 151 -7.19 29.09 -21.86
C LEU A 151 -6.96 28.40 -20.51
N VAL A 152 -7.46 28.98 -19.41
CA VAL A 152 -7.34 28.43 -18.06
C VAL A 152 -8.05 27.09 -17.95
N GLY A 153 -9.28 26.97 -18.45
CA GLY A 153 -10.03 25.70 -18.44
C GLY A 153 -9.34 24.58 -19.23
N SER A 154 -8.75 24.92 -20.39
CA SER A 154 -8.01 23.98 -21.23
C SER A 154 -6.71 23.53 -20.58
N VAL A 155 -5.95 24.45 -19.97
CA VAL A 155 -4.73 24.14 -19.23
C VAL A 155 -5.04 23.26 -18.02
N MET A 156 -6.06 23.59 -17.22
CA MET A 156 -6.48 22.76 -16.09
C MET A 156 -6.85 21.34 -16.54
N THR A 157 -7.65 21.22 -17.60
CA THR A 157 -8.04 19.91 -18.15
C THR A 157 -6.82 19.12 -18.63
N PHE A 158 -5.88 19.77 -19.32
CA PHE A 158 -4.64 19.14 -19.77
C PHE A 158 -3.80 18.62 -18.59
N PHE A 159 -3.62 19.43 -17.54
CA PHE A 159 -2.89 19.00 -16.34
C PHE A 159 -3.57 17.83 -15.64
N ILE A 160 -4.90 17.87 -15.46
CA ILE A 160 -5.66 16.76 -14.86
C ILE A 160 -5.44 15.49 -15.69
N VAL A 161 -5.61 15.53 -17.01
CA VAL A 161 -5.44 14.34 -17.87
C VAL A 161 -3.99 13.84 -17.88
N ARG A 162 -3.00 14.74 -17.88
CA ARG A 162 -1.57 14.40 -18.00
C ARG A 162 -0.96 13.88 -16.70
N TYR A 163 -1.34 14.48 -15.57
CA TYR A 163 -0.85 14.08 -14.25
C TYR A 163 -1.59 12.84 -13.75
N ASN A 164 -2.86 12.68 -14.15
CA ASN A 164 -3.69 11.57 -13.76
C ASN A 164 -3.66 10.42 -14.79
N ASN A 165 -2.45 9.88 -15.04
CA ASN A 165 -2.23 8.64 -15.82
C ASN A 165 -3.09 7.45 -15.34
N PHE A 166 -3.64 7.54 -14.13
CA PHE A 166 -4.56 6.60 -13.53
C PHE A 166 -5.92 6.51 -14.25
N MET A 167 -6.46 7.63 -14.74
CA MET A 167 -7.71 7.66 -15.51
C MET A 167 -7.61 6.81 -16.78
N TRP A 168 -6.51 6.97 -17.54
CA TRP A 168 -6.24 6.16 -18.74
C TRP A 168 -6.12 4.67 -18.43
N LYS A 169 -5.44 4.29 -17.33
CA LYS A 169 -5.36 2.89 -16.90
C LYS A 169 -6.73 2.31 -16.53
N LYS A 170 -7.59 3.11 -15.89
CA LYS A 170 -8.93 2.70 -15.47
C LYS A 170 -9.91 2.60 -16.64
N ILE A 171 -9.86 3.54 -17.59
CA ILE A 171 -10.59 3.48 -18.87
C ILE A 171 -10.16 2.22 -19.64
N LYS A 172 -8.86 1.93 -19.72
CA LYS A 172 -8.34 0.72 -20.37
C LYS A 172 -8.78 -0.57 -19.65
N TYR A 173 -8.82 -0.56 -18.32
CA TYR A 173 -9.32 -1.68 -17.52
C TYR A 173 -10.83 -1.92 -17.71
N LEU A 174 -11.65 -0.86 -17.64
CA LEU A 174 -13.11 -0.93 -17.83
C LEU A 174 -13.47 -1.32 -19.26
N SER A 175 -12.80 -0.72 -20.25
CA SER A 175 -12.90 -1.09 -21.66
C SER A 175 -12.61 -2.59 -21.84
N ASN A 176 -11.45 -3.08 -21.40
CA ASN A 176 -11.12 -4.50 -21.50
C ASN A 176 -12.12 -5.42 -20.78
N LYS A 177 -12.67 -5.02 -19.63
CA LYS A 177 -13.68 -5.80 -18.90
C LYS A 177 -15.03 -5.85 -19.62
N LEU A 178 -15.44 -4.74 -20.23
CA LEU A 178 -16.70 -4.64 -20.99
C LEU A 178 -16.59 -5.36 -22.35
N PHE A 179 -15.50 -5.16 -23.09
CA PHE A 179 -15.29 -5.82 -24.38
C PHE A 179 -15.07 -7.33 -24.25
N LYS A 180 -14.36 -7.80 -23.21
CA LYS A 180 -14.14 -9.25 -23.01
C LYS A 180 -15.42 -10.01 -22.60
N LYS A 181 -16.45 -9.32 -22.11
CA LYS A 181 -17.76 -9.92 -21.84
C LYS A 181 -18.56 -10.21 -23.12
N ASN A 182 -18.24 -9.54 -24.23
CA ASN A 182 -18.98 -9.66 -25.49
C ASN A 182 -18.39 -10.67 -26.50
N TYR A 183 -17.32 -11.38 -26.15
CA TYR A 183 -16.69 -12.40 -27.02
C TYR A 183 -16.89 -13.85 -26.52
N VAL A 184 -17.81 -14.07 -25.57
CA VAL A 184 -18.11 -15.40 -24.99
C VAL A 184 -19.59 -15.75 -25.13
N SER A 185 -20.24 -15.31 -26.21
CA SER A 185 -21.57 -15.80 -26.61
C SER A 185 -21.47 -16.65 -27.86
#